data_AF-A0AAD9NTG9-F1
#
_entry.id   AF-A0AAD9NTG9-F1
#
_cell.length_a   1.000
_cell.length_b   1.000
_cell.length_c   1.000
_cell.angle_alpha   90.00
_cell.angle_beta   90.00
_cell.angle_gamma   90.00
#
_symmetry.space_group_name_H-M   'P 1'
#
loop_
_entity.id
_entity.type
_entity.pdbx_description
1 polymer ?
#
loop_
_entity_poly.entity_id
_entity_poly.type
_entity_poly.pdbx_seq_one_letter_code
_entity_poly.pdbx_strand_id
1 'polypeptide(L)'
;MNGEPLEETDSFTYLGSTINKHGGTAEDVKARIQKARVAFIMLRKIWRAKQIKTNTKLRIFNSNVKAVLLYGSETWRSTQKTLTF
;
A
#
# COMPACT_ATOMS: atom_id res chain seq x y z
N MET A 1 35.41 -0.44 -12.14
CA MET A 1 34.02 0.05 -12.28
C MET A 1 34.11 1.32 -13.11
N ASN A 2 33.77 1.25 -14.39
CA ASN A 2 33.85 2.39 -15.31
C ASN A 2 32.63 3.27 -15.04
N GLY A 3 32.86 4.53 -14.68
CA GLY A 3 31.85 5.49 -14.23
C GLY A 3 30.88 5.95 -15.33
N GLU A 4 30.20 5.02 -15.98
CA GLU A 4 29.07 5.29 -16.87
C GLU A 4 27.95 5.97 -16.07
N PRO A 5 27.42 7.11 -16.53
CA PRO A 5 26.31 7.79 -15.86
C PRO A 5 25.06 6.89 -15.89
N LEU A 6 24.46 6.68 -14.71
CA LEU A 6 23.19 5.94 -14.60
C LEU A 6 22.08 6.73 -15.31
N GLU A 7 21.35 6.06 -16.20
CA GLU A 7 20.24 6.66 -16.93
C GLU A 7 19.10 7.04 -15.97
N GLU A 8 18.81 8.33 -15.88
CA GLU A 8 17.89 8.88 -14.88
C GLU A 8 16.44 8.87 -15.39
N THR A 9 15.71 7.77 -15.18
CA THR A 9 14.29 7.68 -15.58
C THR A 9 13.34 8.46 -14.66
N ASP A 10 12.38 9.20 -15.24
CA ASP A 10 11.36 9.99 -14.54
C ASP A 10 10.38 9.14 -13.71
N SER A 11 10.21 7.87 -14.09
CA SER A 11 9.42 6.91 -13.33
C SER A 11 9.86 5.47 -13.55
N PHE A 12 9.73 4.62 -12.52
CA PHE A 12 9.93 3.19 -12.63
C PHE A 12 8.91 2.43 -11.78
N THR A 13 8.45 1.27 -12.27
CA THR A 13 7.54 0.41 -11.50
C THR A 13 8.35 -0.62 -10.72
N TYR A 14 8.32 -0.53 -9.40
CA TYR A 14 8.91 -1.52 -8.51
C TYR A 14 7.81 -2.23 -7.72
N LEU A 15 7.74 -3.57 -7.87
CA LEU A 15 6.74 -4.41 -7.19
C LEU A 15 5.28 -3.94 -7.35
N GLY A 16 4.98 -3.32 -8.51
CA GLY A 16 3.65 -2.80 -8.84
C GLY A 16 3.33 -1.42 -8.25
N SER A 17 4.28 -0.75 -7.60
CA SER A 17 4.21 0.66 -7.21
C SER A 17 5.06 1.49 -8.16
N THR A 18 4.49 2.56 -8.72
CA THR A 18 5.21 3.48 -9.61
C THR A 18 5.92 4.53 -8.78
N ILE A 19 7.24 4.49 -8.79
CA ILE A 19 8.12 5.47 -8.15
C ILE A 19 8.45 6.50 -9.22
N ASN A 20 7.97 7.74 -9.04
CA ASN A 20 8.33 8.87 -9.91
C ASN A 20 9.08 9.94 -9.11
N LYS A 21 9.80 10.82 -9.82
CA LYS A 21 10.56 11.92 -9.22
C LYS A 21 9.69 12.94 -8.47
N HIS A 22 8.38 12.96 -8.74
CA HIS A 22 7.44 14.02 -8.33
C HIS A 22 6.36 13.61 -7.29
N GLY A 23 6.36 12.38 -6.77
CA GLY A 23 5.43 11.94 -5.72
C GLY A 23 4.36 10.92 -6.10
N GLY A 24 4.72 9.81 -6.76
CA GLY A 24 3.83 8.67 -7.05
C GLY A 24 3.26 7.94 -5.82
N THR A 25 3.62 8.38 -4.62
CA THR A 25 3.07 7.90 -3.35
C THR A 25 1.57 8.16 -3.23
N ALA A 26 1.07 9.33 -3.68
CA ALA A 26 -0.35 9.65 -3.55
C ALA A 26 -1.23 8.75 -4.42
N GLU A 27 -0.80 8.49 -5.65
CA GLU A 27 -1.47 7.60 -6.59
C GLU A 27 -1.41 6.14 -6.11
N ASP A 28 -0.26 5.68 -5.59
CA ASP A 28 -0.14 4.33 -5.02
C ASP A 28 -1.04 4.16 -3.79
N VAL A 29 -1.02 5.11 -2.84
CA VAL A 29 -1.94 5.10 -1.68
C VAL A 29 -3.40 5.00 -2.13
N LYS A 30 -3.81 5.81 -3.12
CA LYS A 30 -5.16 5.77 -3.66
C LYS A 30 -5.49 4.41 -4.29
N ALA A 31 -4.57 3.83 -5.05
CA ALA A 31 -4.74 2.52 -5.66
C ALA A 31 -4.85 1.40 -4.59
N ARG A 32 -4.02 1.44 -3.54
CA ARG A 32 -4.06 0.48 -2.43
C ARG A 32 -5.36 0.58 -1.62
N ILE A 33 -5.86 1.79 -1.39
CA ILE A 33 -7.18 2.01 -0.77
C ILE A 33 -8.29 1.35 -1.60
N GLN A 34 -8.30 1.53 -2.93
CA GLN A 34 -9.32 0.88 -3.77
C GLN A 34 -9.22 -0.65 -3.72
N LYS A 35 -8.01 -1.21 -3.82
CA LYS A 35 -7.80 -2.67 -3.72
C LYS A 35 -8.25 -3.22 -2.35
N ALA A 36 -7.91 -2.54 -1.26
CA ALA A 36 -8.33 -2.93 0.09
C ALA A 36 -9.85 -2.88 0.27
N ARG A 37 -10.52 -1.86 -0.31
CA ARG A 37 -11.99 -1.78 -0.33
C ARG A 37 -12.62 -2.96 -1.07
N VAL A 38 -12.10 -3.30 -2.25
CA VAL A 38 -12.57 -4.46 -3.02
C VAL A 38 -12.39 -5.75 -2.21
N ALA A 39 -11.22 -5.96 -1.62
CA ALA A 39 -10.95 -7.13 -0.78
C ALA A 39 -11.93 -7.21 0.41
N PHE A 40 -12.21 -6.09 1.07
CA PHE A 40 -13.18 -6.03 2.16
C PHE A 40 -14.60 -6.39 1.68
N ILE A 41 -15.03 -5.90 0.52
CA ILE A 41 -16.34 -6.19 -0.07
C ILE A 41 -16.46 -7.67 -0.45
N MET A 42 -15.42 -8.27 -1.03
CA MET A 42 -15.41 -9.70 -1.38
C MET A 42 -15.64 -10.59 -0.16
N LEU A 43 -15.17 -10.17 1.02
CA LEU A 43 -15.32 -10.89 2.29
C LEU A 43 -16.65 -10.62 3.00
N ARG A 44 -17.63 -9.94 2.36
CA ARG A 44 -18.94 -9.59 2.94
C ARG A 44 -19.67 -10.75 3.62
N LYS A 45 -19.57 -11.97 3.06
CA LYS A 45 -20.19 -13.16 3.66
C LYS A 45 -19.58 -13.50 5.03
N ILE A 46 -18.26 -13.35 5.19
CA ILE A 46 -17.54 -13.57 6.44
C ILE A 46 -17.95 -12.53 7.48
N TRP A 47 -18.07 -11.25 7.08
CA TRP A 47 -18.48 -10.17 7.99
C TRP A 47 -19.89 -10.41 8.54
N ARG A 48 -20.82 -10.87 7.69
CA ARG A 48 -22.21 -11.17 8.07
C ARG A 48 -22.40 -12.47 8.86
N ALA A 49 -21.44 -13.39 8.79
CA ALA A 49 -21.53 -14.68 9.47
C ALA A 49 -21.54 -14.52 11.00
N LYS A 50 -22.65 -14.85 11.67
CA LYS A 50 -22.78 -14.78 13.14
C LYS A 50 -21.98 -15.87 13.85
N GLN A 51 -21.79 -17.01 13.20
CA GLN A 51 -21.05 -18.16 13.73
C GLN A 51 -19.53 -17.93 13.80
N ILE A 52 -19.00 -16.94 13.07
CA ILE A 52 -17.57 -16.64 13.08
C ILE A 52 -17.28 -15.66 14.22
N LYS A 53 -16.40 -16.06 15.13
CA LYS A 53 -15.96 -15.23 16.26
C LYS A 53 -15.28 -13.95 15.77
N THR A 54 -15.46 -12.85 16.51
CA THR A 54 -14.85 -11.55 16.20
C THR A 54 -13.32 -11.63 16.07
N ASN A 55 -12.64 -12.36 16.96
CA ASN A 55 -11.19 -12.56 16.88
C ASN A 55 -10.74 -13.19 15.55
N THR A 56 -11.52 -14.14 15.03
CA THR A 56 -11.23 -14.76 13.73
C THR A 56 -11.45 -13.77 12.58
N LYS A 57 -12.52 -12.95 12.63
CA LYS A 57 -12.75 -11.89 11.64
C LYS A 57 -11.62 -10.85 11.65
N LEU A 58 -11.13 -10.47 12.82
CA LEU A 58 -9.99 -9.54 12.95
C LEU A 58 -8.71 -10.13 12.34
N ARG A 59 -8.43 -11.42 12.57
CA ARG A 59 -7.30 -12.11 11.93
C ARG A 59 -7.42 -12.09 10.40
N ILE A 60 -8.61 -12.33 9.86
CA ILE A 60 -8.87 -12.29 8.41
C ILE A 60 -8.68 -10.86 7.87
N PHE A 61 -9.20 -9.85 8.57
CA PHE A 61 -9.01 -8.45 8.20
C PHE A 61 -7.52 -8.08 8.15
N ASN A 62 -6.75 -8.42 9.19
CA ASN A 62 -5.33 -8.10 9.27
C ASN A 62 -4.50 -8.79 8.17
N SER A 63 -4.80 -10.05 7.88
CA SER A 63 -4.04 -10.83 6.87
C SER A 63 -4.40 -10.49 5.43
N ASN A 64 -5.64 -10.05 5.15
CA ASN A 64 -6.11 -9.85 3.77
C ASN A 64 -6.28 -8.37 3.43
N VAL A 65 -7.03 -7.62 4.25
CA VAL A 65 -7.39 -6.23 3.94
C VAL A 65 -6.27 -5.29 4.34
N LYS A 66 -5.77 -5.41 5.58
CA LYS A 66 -4.68 -4.57 6.08
C LYS A 66 -3.37 -4.81 5.33
N ALA A 67 -3.07 -6.08 5.01
CA ALA A 67 -1.89 -6.42 4.20
C ALA A 67 -1.93 -5.77 2.81
N VAL A 68 -3.07 -5.80 2.11
CA VAL A 68 -3.22 -5.13 0.80
C VAL A 68 -3.10 -3.62 0.91
N LEU A 69 -3.67 -3.03 1.96
CA LEU A 69 -3.63 -1.58 2.19
C LEU A 69 -2.20 -1.08 2.46
N LEU A 70 -1.42 -1.83 3.22
CA LEU A 70 -0.07 -1.43 3.66
C LEU A 70 1.05 -1.91 2.74
N TYR A 71 0.72 -2.68 1.70
CA TYR A 71 1.73 -3.16 0.77
C TYR A 71 2.44 -1.99 0.08
N GLY A 72 3.77 -1.97 0.14
CA GLY A 72 4.59 -0.90 -0.42
C GLY A 72 4.64 0.37 0.44
N SER A 73 3.99 0.38 1.61
CA SER A 73 4.02 1.55 2.50
C SER A 73 5.40 1.87 3.06
N GLU A 74 6.33 0.90 3.12
CA GLU A 74 7.74 1.17 3.44
C GLU A 74 8.44 2.08 2.41
N THR A 75 7.93 2.15 1.19
CA THR A 75 8.48 3.00 0.12
C THR A 75 7.79 4.35 0.00
N TRP A 76 6.74 4.59 0.79
CA TRP A 76 6.03 5.86 0.79
C TRP A 76 6.88 6.94 1.44
N ARG A 77 7.07 8.04 0.73
CA ARG A 77 7.86 9.17 1.24
C ARG A 77 7.11 9.76 2.44
N SER A 78 7.62 9.49 3.65
CA SER A 78 7.12 10.14 4.86
C SER A 78 7.47 11.62 4.76
N THR A 79 6.46 12.49 4.69
CA THR A 79 6.65 13.93 4.92
C THR A 79 7.01 14.11 6.39
N GLN A 80 8.26 13.81 6.76
CA GLN A 80 8.84 14.44 7.93
C GLN A 80 8.84 15.94 7.63
N LYS A 81 7.85 16.66 8.17
CA LYS A 81 8.01 18.09 8.36
C LYS A 81 9.20 18.23 9.31
N THR A 82 10.37 18.54 8.75
CA THR A 82 11.48 19.07 9.54
C THR A 82 10.98 20.39 10.11
N LEU A 83 10.44 20.35 11.32
CA LEU A 83 10.28 21.55 12.14
C LEU A 83 11.69 21.93 12.58
N THR A 84 12.36 22.76 11.79
CA THR A 84 13.49 23.55 12.29
C THR A 84 12.94 24.58 13.27
N PHE A 85 13.35 24.46 14.53
CA PHE A 85 13.25 25.54 15.53
C PHE A 85 14.23 26.66 15.19
#